data_AF-A0A938CIM6-F1
#
_entry.id   AF-A0A938CIM6-F1
#
_cell.length_a   1.000
_cell.length_b   1.000
_cell.length_c   1.000
_cell.angle_alpha   90.00
_cell.angle_beta   90.00
_cell.angle_gamma   90.00
#
_symmetry.space_group_name_H-M   'P 1'
#
loop_
_entity.id
_entity.type
_entity.pdbx_description
1 polymer ?
#
loop_
_entity_poly.entity_id
_entity_poly.type
_entity_poly.pdbx_seq_one_letter_code
_entity_poly.pdbx_strand_id
1 'polypeptide(L)'
;MLVPELLLKDDRLVRVDTQEQRNYLRSTRPDGTTELLPCSEKDSAVLEGVRPLDAETLQPVDLPADSMQQYWITVRVPEAAAPGEYAGEVKFALDSGARSLPLRVTVHPFELLPSRLIYSIYYRAILAEDGQPTITSEAKSEAQYRAEVADLRAHGVLYPTNYQAWREPFLERALQIREEVGLPGGPFFTLGQGTGTTTDPGQLAALQENVRKWVALCEGYGYDTVYFYGIDEATGEQLAGQRAAWQAVQDAGGRTFVACYKKTFEAMGALLNCAVLAGPPDPDEGAKWHSVGSQVFCYANPQVGCEEPETYRRNFGLVLWQAGFDGAMDYAYQHGFNHVWNDFDDATYRDHNFTYPTVNGVVGTVQWEGFREAVDDVRYVTTLEDAIARAPETKADVAQQAQAWLDALDPLGDLDEARGRMVEWIGRLR
;
A
#
# COMPACT_ATOMS: atom_id res chain seq x y z
N MET A 1 -15.11 15.73 -13.17
CA MET A 1 -16.03 15.62 -12.01
C MET A 1 -15.20 15.90 -10.79
N LEU A 2 -15.66 16.72 -9.85
CA LEU A 2 -14.94 16.92 -8.58
C LEU A 2 -15.21 15.69 -7.71
N VAL A 3 -14.16 14.95 -7.34
CA VAL A 3 -14.28 13.72 -6.55
C VAL A 3 -13.65 13.98 -5.19
N PRO A 4 -14.41 13.87 -4.08
CA PRO A 4 -13.85 14.00 -2.74
C PRO A 4 -13.05 12.74 -2.41
N GLU A 5 -11.72 12.81 -2.53
CA GLU A 5 -10.85 11.66 -2.25
C GLU A 5 -10.10 11.77 -0.92
N LEU A 6 -9.77 12.98 -0.48
CA LEU A 6 -8.90 13.23 0.65
C LEU A 6 -9.62 13.05 1.99
N LEU A 7 -8.99 12.32 2.91
CA LEU A 7 -9.45 12.14 4.28
C LEU A 7 -8.88 13.22 5.19
N LEU A 8 -9.41 14.44 5.08
CA LEU A 8 -8.96 15.61 5.83
C LEU A 8 -9.55 15.68 7.24
N LYS A 9 -8.75 16.18 8.18
CA LYS A 9 -9.22 16.61 9.50
C LYS A 9 -9.67 18.06 9.51
N ASP A 10 -9.07 18.90 8.67
CA ASP A 10 -9.53 20.25 8.40
C ASP A 10 -9.83 20.40 6.91
N ASP A 11 -11.11 20.43 6.54
CA ASP A 11 -11.58 20.51 5.16
C ASP A 11 -11.04 21.75 4.43
N ARG A 12 -10.73 22.82 5.17
CA ARG A 12 -10.14 24.05 4.63
C ARG A 12 -8.68 23.90 4.19
N LEU A 13 -8.04 22.74 4.38
CA LEU A 13 -6.73 22.47 3.80
C LEU A 13 -6.79 22.52 2.27
N VAL A 14 -7.85 21.97 1.67
CA VAL A 14 -8.10 22.02 0.23
C VAL A 14 -9.45 22.68 -0.03
N ARG A 15 -9.42 23.88 -0.58
CA ARG A 15 -10.63 24.61 -0.95
C ARG A 15 -10.95 24.38 -2.41
N VAL A 16 -12.14 23.86 -2.68
CA VAL A 16 -12.67 23.65 -4.03
C VAL A 16 -13.57 24.82 -4.41
N ASP A 17 -13.18 25.58 -5.44
CA ASP A 17 -14.02 26.60 -6.06
C ASP A 17 -14.77 26.00 -7.25
N THR A 18 -16.05 25.71 -7.05
CA THR A 18 -16.90 25.10 -8.08
C THR A 18 -17.30 26.08 -9.19
N GLN A 19 -17.24 27.39 -8.94
CA GLN A 19 -17.60 28.41 -9.92
C GLN A 19 -16.44 28.64 -10.88
N GLU A 20 -15.23 28.79 -10.35
CA GLU A 20 -14.01 28.97 -11.14
C GLU A 20 -13.43 27.63 -11.64
N GLN A 21 -13.93 26.50 -11.13
CA GLN A 21 -13.41 25.15 -11.38
C GLN A 21 -11.92 25.04 -11.01
N ARG A 22 -11.57 25.54 -9.82
CA ARG A 22 -10.19 25.60 -9.31
C ARG A 22 -10.09 25.01 -7.92
N ASN A 23 -8.97 24.35 -7.64
CA ASN A 23 -8.62 23.91 -6.30
C ASN A 23 -7.55 24.83 -5.73
N TYR A 24 -7.60 25.05 -4.41
CA TYR A 24 -6.59 25.80 -3.68
C TYR A 24 -6.09 24.99 -2.49
N LEU A 25 -4.78 24.94 -2.32
CA LEU A 25 -4.11 24.34 -1.18
C LEU A 25 -3.74 25.42 -0.16
N ARG A 26 -4.04 25.18 1.11
CA ARG A 26 -3.59 26.05 2.19
C ARG A 26 -2.12 25.79 2.52
N SER A 27 -1.29 26.80 2.31
CA SER A 27 0.08 26.87 2.84
C SER A 27 0.07 27.47 4.23
N THR A 28 0.78 26.86 5.18
CA THR A 28 0.99 27.41 6.53
C THR A 28 2.45 27.76 6.69
N ARG A 29 2.79 29.04 6.86
CA ARG A 29 4.18 29.50 7.05
C ARG A 29 4.72 29.13 8.44
N PRO A 30 6.05 29.15 8.68
CA PRO A 30 6.62 28.83 9.98
C PRO A 30 6.14 29.74 11.13
N ASP A 31 5.69 30.96 10.83
CA ASP A 31 5.11 31.90 11.80
C ASP A 31 3.61 31.63 12.09
N GLY A 32 3.03 30.60 11.48
CA GLY A 32 1.63 30.22 11.63
C GLY A 32 0.66 30.96 10.71
N THR A 33 1.14 31.92 9.90
CA THR A 33 0.29 32.60 8.91
C THR A 33 -0.09 31.67 7.77
N THR A 34 -1.31 31.78 7.25
CA THR A 34 -1.82 30.91 6.19
C THR A 34 -2.16 31.68 4.93
N GLU A 35 -1.94 31.07 3.77
CA GLU A 35 -2.39 31.55 2.47
C GLU A 35 -2.95 30.41 1.62
N LEU A 36 -3.86 30.73 0.70
CA LEU A 36 -4.43 29.78 -0.25
C LEU A 36 -3.73 29.95 -1.60
N LEU A 37 -3.14 28.88 -2.11
CA LEU A 37 -2.41 28.84 -3.37
C LEU A 37 -3.15 27.94 -4.36
N PRO A 38 -3.33 28.35 -5.63
CA PRO A 38 -4.00 27.50 -6.62
C PRO A 38 -3.19 26.22 -6.86
N CYS A 39 -3.87 25.07 -6.88
CA CYS A 39 -3.28 23.74 -7.01
C CYS A 39 -3.99 22.85 -8.05
N SER A 40 -4.51 23.48 -9.10
CA SER A 40 -5.13 22.82 -10.25
C SER A 40 -4.84 23.56 -11.55
N GLU A 41 -3.70 24.26 -11.60
CA GLU A 41 -3.23 24.96 -12.79
C GLU A 41 -2.17 24.12 -13.49
N LYS A 42 -1.92 24.38 -14.79
CA LYS A 42 -0.87 23.65 -15.53
C LYS A 42 0.54 23.93 -15.03
N ASP A 43 0.73 25.06 -14.36
CA ASP A 43 2.00 25.48 -13.79
C ASP A 43 1.91 25.39 -12.27
N SER A 44 2.86 24.68 -11.68
CA SER A 44 2.96 24.46 -10.23
C SER A 44 3.96 25.40 -9.55
N ALA A 45 4.55 26.37 -10.25
CA ALA A 45 5.55 27.28 -9.67
C ALA A 45 5.04 28.04 -8.44
N VAL A 46 3.75 28.37 -8.39
CA VAL A 46 3.10 29.02 -7.25
C VAL A 46 3.06 28.15 -5.98
N LEU A 47 3.26 26.84 -6.12
CA LEU A 47 3.32 25.88 -5.01
C LEU A 47 4.76 25.66 -4.51
N GLU A 48 5.77 26.33 -5.09
CA GLU A 48 7.14 26.22 -4.61
C GLU A 48 7.23 26.60 -3.12
N GLY A 49 7.74 25.69 -2.29
CA GLY A 49 7.86 25.89 -0.85
C GLY A 49 6.54 25.87 -0.09
N VAL A 50 5.45 25.39 -0.69
CA VAL A 50 4.16 25.22 0.00
C VAL A 50 4.29 24.31 1.21
N ARG A 51 3.59 24.65 2.29
CA ARG A 51 3.63 23.92 3.56
C ARG A 51 2.21 23.47 3.96
N PRO A 52 1.68 22.40 3.34
CA PRO A 52 0.41 21.82 3.75
C PRO A 52 0.55 21.19 5.12
N LEU A 53 -0.38 21.52 6.00
CA LEU A 53 -0.52 21.01 7.36
C LEU A 53 -1.99 20.70 7.59
N ASP A 54 -2.31 19.42 7.77
CA ASP A 54 -3.64 19.01 8.23
C ASP A 54 -3.72 19.12 9.76
N ALA A 55 -4.94 19.23 10.28
CA ALA A 55 -5.18 19.33 11.71
C ALA A 55 -4.98 17.98 12.43
N GLU A 56 -4.57 18.03 13.70
CA GLU A 56 -4.42 16.82 14.52
C GLU A 56 -5.76 16.16 14.87
N THR A 57 -6.83 16.95 14.90
CA THR A 57 -8.19 16.50 15.23
C THR A 57 -9.19 17.06 14.24
N LEU A 58 -10.31 16.36 14.06
CA LEU A 58 -11.38 16.78 13.16
C LEU A 58 -11.89 18.18 13.56
N GLN A 59 -11.88 19.11 12.60
CA GLN A 59 -12.32 20.49 12.77
C GLN A 59 -13.79 20.65 12.34
N PRO A 60 -14.49 21.69 12.85
CA PRO A 60 -15.80 22.09 12.33
C PRO A 60 -15.70 22.46 10.84
N VAL A 61 -16.74 22.12 10.09
CA VAL A 61 -16.87 22.39 8.65
C VAL A 61 -18.01 23.38 8.43
N ASP A 62 -17.78 24.38 7.58
CA ASP A 62 -18.83 25.27 7.09
C ASP A 62 -19.57 24.56 5.95
N LEU A 63 -20.87 24.33 6.10
CA LEU A 63 -21.69 23.66 5.08
C LEU A 63 -22.62 24.67 4.38
N PRO A 64 -22.31 25.10 3.14
CA PRO A 64 -23.18 25.99 2.38
C PRO A 64 -24.56 25.40 2.12
N ALA A 65 -25.54 26.27 1.87
CA ALA A 65 -26.85 25.84 1.39
C ALA A 65 -26.72 25.00 0.11
N ASP A 66 -27.58 23.99 -0.04
CA ASP A 66 -27.63 23.09 -1.19
C ASP A 66 -26.33 22.31 -1.47
N SER A 67 -25.57 22.01 -0.40
CA SER A 67 -24.35 21.20 -0.45
C SER A 67 -24.43 19.95 0.45
N MET A 68 -23.49 19.02 0.24
CA MET A 68 -23.35 17.80 1.05
C MET A 68 -21.89 17.65 1.51
N GLN A 69 -21.72 17.12 2.73
CA GLN A 69 -20.41 16.74 3.27
C GLN A 69 -20.44 15.26 3.63
N GLN A 70 -19.39 14.54 3.23
CA GLN A 70 -19.17 13.14 3.57
C GLN A 70 -18.19 13.05 4.75
N TYR A 71 -18.37 12.05 5.61
CA TYR A 71 -17.49 11.75 6.71
C TYR A 71 -17.09 10.28 6.67
N TRP A 72 -15.79 10.01 6.71
CA TRP A 72 -15.26 8.66 6.80
C TRP A 72 -15.07 8.26 8.27
N ILE A 73 -15.55 7.06 8.65
CA ILE A 73 -15.46 6.55 10.02
C ILE A 73 -14.78 5.18 9.98
N THR A 74 -13.56 5.13 10.52
CA THR A 74 -12.82 3.87 10.70
C THR A 74 -12.99 3.39 12.14
N VAL A 75 -13.51 2.18 12.33
CA VAL A 75 -13.61 1.53 13.65
C VAL A 75 -12.45 0.56 13.81
N ARG A 76 -11.52 0.87 14.71
CA ARG A 76 -10.40 -0.03 15.05
C ARG A 76 -10.75 -0.82 16.31
N VAL A 77 -11.02 -2.11 16.15
CA VAL A 77 -11.32 -3.01 17.26
C VAL A 77 -9.99 -3.42 17.93
N PRO A 78 -9.78 -3.14 19.23
CA PRO A 78 -8.58 -3.59 19.94
C PRO A 78 -8.50 -5.12 20.00
N GLU A 79 -7.28 -5.68 19.98
CA GLU A 79 -7.06 -7.13 20.07
C GLU A 79 -7.70 -7.76 21.32
N ALA A 80 -7.70 -7.03 22.45
CA ALA A 80 -8.27 -7.49 23.71
C ALA A 80 -9.80 -7.26 23.85
N ALA A 81 -10.48 -6.81 22.79
CA ALA A 81 -11.93 -6.57 22.84
C ALA A 81 -12.70 -7.87 23.05
N ALA A 82 -13.66 -7.86 23.97
CA ALA A 82 -14.52 -9.01 24.21
C ALA A 82 -15.51 -9.19 23.04
N PRO A 83 -15.86 -10.44 22.67
CA PRO A 83 -16.91 -10.67 21.68
C PRO A 83 -18.28 -10.15 22.17
N GLY A 84 -19.08 -9.62 21.25
CA GLY A 84 -20.42 -9.13 21.54
C GLY A 84 -20.83 -7.92 20.71
N GLU A 85 -22.04 -7.44 20.97
CA GLU A 85 -22.53 -6.19 20.38
C GLU A 85 -22.13 -4.98 21.22
N TYR A 86 -21.51 -4.01 20.58
CA TYR A 86 -21.21 -2.69 21.12
C TYR A 86 -22.14 -1.68 20.48
N ALA A 87 -22.76 -0.83 21.30
CA ALA A 87 -23.66 0.23 20.86
C ALA A 87 -23.11 1.59 21.28
N GLY A 88 -23.17 2.54 20.36
CA GLY A 88 -22.82 3.93 20.58
C GLY A 88 -23.58 4.85 19.63
N GLU A 89 -23.13 6.09 19.51
CA GLU A 89 -23.70 7.05 18.57
C GLU A 89 -22.61 7.93 17.96
N VAL A 90 -22.83 8.36 16.73
CA VAL A 90 -22.09 9.43 16.06
C VAL A 90 -22.92 10.70 16.19
N LYS A 91 -22.38 11.71 16.87
CA LYS A 91 -23.09 12.96 17.16
C LYS A 91 -22.56 14.10 16.30
N PHE A 92 -23.47 14.74 15.56
CA PHE A 92 -23.23 15.95 14.78
C PHE A 92 -23.72 17.16 15.58
N ALA A 93 -22.80 18.05 15.94
CA ALA A 93 -23.12 19.35 16.53
C ALA A 93 -23.19 20.42 15.43
N LEU A 94 -24.25 21.21 15.46
CA LEU A 94 -24.58 22.28 14.51
C LEU A 94 -24.92 23.54 15.31
N ASP A 95 -24.82 24.71 14.68
CA ASP A 95 -25.28 25.96 15.32
C ASP A 95 -26.77 25.93 15.70
N SER A 96 -27.57 25.15 14.95
CA SER A 96 -29.01 24.98 15.18
C SER A 96 -29.36 23.85 16.17
N GLY A 97 -28.38 23.12 16.70
CA GLY A 97 -28.58 22.04 17.67
C GLY A 97 -27.70 20.81 17.39
N ALA A 98 -28.14 19.63 17.83
CA ALA A 98 -27.39 18.39 17.57
C ALA A 98 -28.28 17.31 16.96
N ARG A 99 -27.65 16.38 16.23
CA ARG A 99 -28.27 15.14 15.74
C ARG A 99 -27.34 13.97 16.07
N SER A 100 -27.93 12.82 16.36
CA SER A 100 -27.19 11.59 16.64
C SER A 100 -27.61 10.49 15.67
N LEU A 101 -26.65 9.72 15.20
CA LEU A 101 -26.85 8.49 14.44
C LEU A 101 -26.41 7.30 15.30
N PRO A 102 -27.24 6.27 15.50
CA PRO A 102 -26.83 5.08 16.24
C PRO A 102 -25.75 4.31 15.47
N LEU A 103 -24.71 3.87 16.19
CA LEU A 103 -23.65 3.01 15.65
C LEU A 103 -23.64 1.69 16.43
N ARG A 104 -23.70 0.57 15.72
CA ARG A 104 -23.58 -0.77 16.28
C ARG A 104 -22.39 -1.48 15.66
N VAL A 105 -21.57 -2.11 16.50
CA VAL A 105 -20.39 -2.86 16.09
C VAL A 105 -20.48 -4.25 16.73
N THR A 106 -20.46 -5.29 15.92
CA THR A 106 -20.39 -6.67 16.39
C THR A 106 -18.95 -7.14 16.38
N VAL A 107 -18.41 -7.46 17.55
CA VAL A 107 -17.11 -8.11 17.69
C VAL A 107 -17.33 -9.62 17.71
N HIS A 108 -16.86 -10.31 16.68
CA HIS A 108 -17.03 -11.75 16.54
C HIS A 108 -16.07 -12.53 17.47
N PRO A 109 -16.43 -13.75 17.90
CA PRO A 109 -15.63 -14.54 18.85
C PRO A 109 -14.45 -15.27 18.19
N PHE A 110 -13.71 -14.58 17.33
CA PHE A 110 -12.52 -15.11 16.68
C PHE A 110 -11.55 -14.01 16.30
N GLU A 111 -10.27 -14.34 16.31
CA GLU A 111 -9.20 -13.50 15.78
C GLU A 111 -9.01 -13.79 14.29
N LEU A 112 -8.75 -12.73 13.52
CA LEU A 112 -8.35 -12.82 12.12
C LEU A 112 -6.87 -13.17 12.03
N LEU A 113 -6.58 -14.25 11.29
CA LEU A 113 -5.21 -14.60 10.94
C LEU A 113 -4.58 -13.52 10.04
N PRO A 114 -3.25 -13.45 9.96
CA PRO A 114 -2.57 -12.65 8.94
C PRO A 114 -3.04 -13.03 7.53
N SER A 115 -2.94 -12.09 6.60
CA SER A 115 -3.23 -12.37 5.19
C SER A 115 -2.25 -13.43 4.67
N ARG A 116 -2.75 -14.40 3.90
CA ARG A 116 -1.91 -15.32 3.14
C ARG A 116 -1.18 -14.66 1.97
N LEU A 117 -1.67 -13.51 1.50
CA LEU A 117 -1.02 -12.68 0.48
C LEU A 117 -0.05 -11.69 1.13
N ILE A 118 1.07 -11.44 0.45
CA ILE A 118 2.02 -10.40 0.81
C ILE A 118 1.57 -9.08 0.20
N TYR A 119 1.28 -8.09 1.05
CA TYR A 119 1.01 -6.73 0.61
C TYR A 119 2.26 -5.87 0.76
N SER A 120 2.82 -5.51 -0.39
CA SER A 120 3.91 -4.55 -0.55
C SER A 120 3.41 -3.34 -1.35
N ILE A 121 4.26 -2.33 -1.45
CA ILE A 121 4.03 -1.15 -2.28
C ILE A 121 5.37 -0.51 -2.61
N TYR A 122 5.45 0.16 -3.76
CA TYR A 122 6.58 1.02 -4.06
C TYR A 122 6.56 2.24 -3.14
N TYR A 123 7.34 2.15 -2.06
CA TYR A 123 7.55 3.20 -1.07
C TYR A 123 8.88 3.92 -1.35
N ARG A 124 8.78 5.05 -2.05
CA ARG A 124 9.91 5.82 -2.58
C ARG A 124 10.68 6.62 -1.54
N ALA A 125 10.16 6.69 -0.31
CA ALA A 125 10.70 7.57 0.69
C ALA A 125 12.11 7.17 1.15
N ILE A 126 12.94 8.18 1.40
CA ILE A 126 14.26 8.12 1.99
C ILE A 126 14.36 9.17 3.09
N LEU A 127 15.24 8.97 4.06
CA LEU A 127 15.52 9.98 5.07
C LEU A 127 16.26 11.16 4.43
N ALA A 128 15.73 12.37 4.64
CA ALA A 128 16.33 13.62 4.23
C ALA A 128 17.61 13.89 5.05
N GLU A 129 18.67 14.30 4.36
CA GLU A 129 19.98 14.48 4.99
C GLU A 129 20.04 15.64 5.98
N ASP A 130 19.30 16.70 5.69
CA ASP A 130 19.18 17.88 6.55
C ASP A 130 18.11 17.70 7.67
N GLY A 131 17.45 16.53 7.68
CA GLY A 131 16.37 16.18 8.59
C GLY A 131 15.11 17.06 8.43
N GLN A 132 15.05 17.92 7.41
CA GLN A 132 13.94 18.84 7.24
C GLN A 132 12.72 18.11 6.66
N PRO A 133 11.51 18.49 7.09
CA PRO A 133 10.31 17.95 6.48
C PRO A 133 10.16 18.45 5.06
N THR A 134 9.82 17.56 4.14
CA THR A 134 9.52 17.92 2.74
C THR A 134 8.19 17.32 2.31
N ILE A 135 7.61 17.86 1.26
CA ILE A 135 6.38 17.31 0.65
C ILE A 135 6.67 16.57 -0.65
N THR A 136 7.91 16.16 -0.92
CA THR A 136 8.18 15.30 -2.08
C THR A 136 7.83 13.85 -1.75
N SER A 137 7.81 12.99 -2.77
CA SER A 137 7.57 11.56 -2.61
C SER A 137 8.77 10.83 -2.00
N GLU A 138 9.97 11.41 -2.10
CA GLU A 138 11.24 10.81 -1.65
C GLU A 138 11.69 11.34 -0.28
N ALA A 139 12.08 12.59 -0.16
CA ALA A 139 12.85 13.06 1.00
C ALA A 139 11.94 13.31 2.20
N LYS A 140 12.16 12.61 3.31
CA LYS A 140 11.34 12.73 4.53
C LYS A 140 12.21 13.06 5.74
N SER A 141 11.72 13.93 6.61
CA SER A 141 12.22 13.96 7.99
C SER A 141 11.98 12.61 8.68
N GLU A 142 12.70 12.29 9.77
CA GLU A 142 12.43 11.05 10.53
C GLU A 142 10.98 10.97 11.03
N ALA A 143 10.40 12.11 11.41
CA ALA A 143 9.01 12.17 11.89
C ALA A 143 8.03 11.78 10.77
N GLN A 144 8.23 12.28 9.55
CA GLN A 144 7.41 11.91 8.39
C GLN A 144 7.61 10.46 8.01
N TYR A 145 8.86 9.97 7.94
CA TYR A 145 9.15 8.57 7.61
C TYR A 145 8.48 7.62 8.61
N ARG A 146 8.54 7.94 9.92
CA ARG A 146 7.87 7.15 10.95
C ARG A 146 6.35 7.17 10.80
N ALA A 147 5.76 8.34 10.51
CA ALA A 147 4.32 8.47 10.30
C ALA A 147 3.86 7.65 9.08
N GLU A 148 4.60 7.71 7.97
CA GLU A 148 4.30 6.95 6.75
C GLU A 148 4.46 5.45 6.94
N VAL A 149 5.51 4.98 7.63
CA VAL A 149 5.68 3.56 7.96
C VAL A 149 4.58 3.07 8.89
N ALA A 150 4.14 3.89 9.85
CA ALA A 150 3.03 3.55 10.73
C ALA A 150 1.70 3.48 9.96
N ASP A 151 1.49 4.36 8.99
CA ASP A 151 0.33 4.34 8.10
C ASP A 151 0.32 3.08 7.23
N LEU A 152 1.43 2.74 6.57
CA LEU A 152 1.61 1.50 5.80
C LEU A 152 1.26 0.26 6.63
N ARG A 153 1.80 0.17 7.86
CA ARG A 153 1.49 -0.92 8.80
C ARG A 153 -0.01 -0.96 9.14
N ALA A 154 -0.62 0.20 9.39
CA ALA A 154 -2.04 0.30 9.73
C ALA A 154 -2.98 -0.07 8.57
N HIS A 155 -2.48 -0.10 7.34
CA HIS A 155 -3.18 -0.52 6.12
C HIS A 155 -2.80 -1.94 5.66
N GLY A 156 -2.01 -2.67 6.46
CA GLY A 156 -1.64 -4.05 6.17
C GLY A 156 -0.49 -4.21 5.16
N VAL A 157 0.16 -3.12 4.75
CA VAL A 157 1.38 -3.16 3.94
C VAL A 157 2.58 -3.34 4.86
N LEU A 158 2.94 -4.61 5.04
CA LEU A 158 3.96 -5.01 6.02
C LEU A 158 5.37 -5.07 5.43
N TYR A 159 5.50 -5.12 4.11
CA TYR A 159 6.77 -5.29 3.40
C TYR A 159 7.01 -4.22 2.33
N PRO A 160 6.89 -2.91 2.64
CA PRO A 160 7.08 -1.85 1.64
C PRO A 160 8.52 -1.86 1.11
N THR A 161 8.69 -1.52 -0.17
CA THR A 161 10.02 -1.45 -0.77
C THR A 161 10.93 -0.46 -0.05
N ASN A 162 12.24 -0.64 -0.17
CA ASN A 162 13.25 0.27 0.34
C ASN A 162 13.98 0.98 -0.80
N TYR A 163 13.88 2.31 -0.86
CA TYR A 163 14.64 3.14 -1.80
C TYR A 163 15.92 3.73 -1.18
N GLN A 164 16.08 3.64 0.15
CA GLN A 164 17.26 4.14 0.84
C GLN A 164 18.49 3.36 0.36
N ALA A 165 19.41 4.03 -0.34
CA ALA A 165 20.67 3.44 -0.78
C ALA A 165 21.61 3.15 0.40
N TRP A 166 22.69 2.39 0.14
CA TRP A 166 23.74 2.14 1.14
C TRP A 166 24.49 3.42 1.47
N ARG A 167 23.96 4.16 2.44
CA ARG A 167 24.52 5.41 2.91
C ARG A 167 24.37 5.50 4.42
N GLU A 168 25.50 5.54 5.10
CA GLU A 168 25.54 5.72 6.54
C GLU A 168 25.30 7.19 6.93
N PRO A 169 24.57 7.46 8.03
CA PRO A 169 23.87 6.49 8.89
C PRO A 169 22.44 6.16 8.42
N PHE A 170 21.98 6.72 7.30
CA PHE A 170 20.57 6.75 6.90
C PHE A 170 19.95 5.39 6.63
N LEU A 171 20.68 4.43 6.04
CA LEU A 171 20.15 3.09 5.80
C LEU A 171 19.79 2.38 7.10
N GLU A 172 20.75 2.27 8.02
CA GLU A 172 20.51 1.67 9.33
C GLU A 172 19.40 2.38 10.10
N ARG A 173 19.37 3.72 10.03
CA ARG A 173 18.33 4.49 10.71
C ARG A 173 16.94 4.21 10.14
N ALA A 174 16.80 4.07 8.82
CA ALA A 174 15.54 3.69 8.20
C ALA A 174 15.08 2.30 8.64
N LEU A 175 16.00 1.32 8.72
CA LEU A 175 15.71 -0.04 9.20
C LEU A 175 15.28 -0.05 10.68
N GLN A 176 15.97 0.73 11.53
CA GLN A 176 15.60 0.91 12.94
C GLN A 176 14.20 1.50 13.09
N ILE A 177 13.84 2.52 12.32
CA ILE A 177 12.50 3.11 12.39
C ILE A 177 11.43 2.08 12.00
N ARG A 178 11.69 1.24 10.97
CA ARG A 178 10.77 0.16 10.56
C ARG A 178 10.54 -0.84 11.69
N GLU A 179 11.60 -1.28 12.37
CA GLU A 179 11.52 -2.16 13.54
C GLU A 179 10.77 -1.49 14.71
N GLU A 180 11.12 -0.24 15.05
CA GLU A 180 10.50 0.53 16.15
C GLU A 180 8.99 0.74 15.94
N VAL A 181 8.54 0.90 14.69
CA VAL A 181 7.11 1.04 14.34
C VAL A 181 6.39 -0.32 14.33
N GLY A 182 7.15 -1.42 14.29
CA GLY A 182 6.63 -2.79 14.36
C GLY A 182 6.29 -3.39 13.02
N LEU A 183 7.00 -3.02 11.94
CA LEU A 183 7.02 -3.86 10.73
C LEU A 183 7.70 -5.20 11.05
N PRO A 184 7.20 -6.33 10.53
CA PRO A 184 7.80 -7.62 10.78
C PRO A 184 9.11 -7.80 9.99
N GLY A 185 9.94 -8.75 10.44
CA GLY A 185 10.97 -9.35 9.61
C GLY A 185 10.38 -10.22 8.48
N GLY A 186 11.23 -10.91 7.72
CA GLY A 186 10.84 -11.69 6.53
C GLY A 186 11.41 -11.11 5.23
N PRO A 187 10.65 -11.01 4.12
CA PRO A 187 11.17 -10.50 2.85
C PRO A 187 11.45 -8.99 2.89
N PHE A 188 12.60 -8.59 2.35
CA PHE A 188 13.02 -7.19 2.18
C PHE A 188 13.25 -6.88 0.70
N PHE A 189 12.44 -5.98 0.13
CA PHE A 189 12.51 -5.59 -1.28
C PHE A 189 13.27 -4.26 -1.42
N THR A 190 14.47 -4.27 -2.01
CA THR A 190 15.32 -3.07 -2.10
C THR A 190 15.53 -2.58 -3.54
N LEU A 191 15.29 -1.28 -3.72
CA LEU A 191 15.69 -0.45 -4.85
C LEU A 191 16.90 0.44 -4.51
N GLY A 192 17.36 0.43 -3.25
CA GLY A 192 18.57 1.14 -2.82
C GLY A 192 19.87 0.62 -3.48
N GLN A 193 19.79 -0.52 -4.18
CA GLN A 193 20.83 -1.05 -5.05
C GLN A 193 20.19 -1.83 -6.21
N GLY A 194 20.34 -1.35 -7.44
CA GLY A 194 19.91 -2.07 -8.64
C GLY A 194 20.91 -3.14 -9.10
N THR A 195 20.47 -4.09 -9.91
CA THR A 195 21.33 -5.17 -10.43
C THR A 195 22.17 -4.76 -11.65
N GLY A 196 21.62 -3.93 -12.54
CA GLY A 196 22.24 -3.56 -13.82
C GLY A 196 22.31 -4.72 -14.84
N THR A 197 23.13 -4.56 -15.88
CA THR A 197 23.30 -5.49 -17.03
C THR A 197 24.75 -5.91 -17.27
N THR A 198 25.62 -5.74 -16.27
CA THR A 198 27.05 -6.03 -16.47
C THR A 198 27.31 -7.52 -16.67
N THR A 199 28.27 -7.83 -17.55
CA THR A 199 28.84 -9.17 -17.74
C THR A 199 30.33 -9.22 -17.41
N ASP A 200 30.91 -8.08 -17.00
CA ASP A 200 32.31 -8.00 -16.63
C ASP A 200 32.56 -8.76 -15.31
N PRO A 201 33.50 -9.73 -15.26
CA PRO A 201 33.75 -10.52 -14.06
C PRO A 201 34.11 -9.70 -12.82
N GLY A 202 34.82 -8.58 -12.99
CA GLY A 202 35.20 -7.71 -11.88
C GLY A 202 34.00 -6.97 -11.29
N GLN A 203 33.13 -6.43 -12.16
CA GLN A 203 31.90 -5.78 -11.73
C GLN A 203 30.88 -6.76 -11.12
N LEU A 204 30.79 -7.98 -11.65
CA LEU A 204 29.97 -9.04 -11.05
C LEU A 204 30.46 -9.43 -9.66
N ALA A 205 31.79 -9.57 -9.47
CA ALA A 205 32.36 -9.83 -8.16
C ALA A 205 32.06 -8.70 -7.15
N ALA A 206 32.13 -7.44 -7.58
CA ALA A 206 31.77 -6.28 -6.76
C ALA A 206 30.27 -6.27 -6.41
N LEU A 207 29.39 -6.60 -7.37
CA LEU A 207 27.95 -6.75 -7.11
C LEU A 207 27.69 -7.84 -6.06
N GLN A 208 28.34 -9.00 -6.18
CA GLN A 208 28.24 -10.08 -5.20
C GLN A 208 28.69 -9.67 -3.80
N GLU A 209 29.80 -8.92 -3.70
CA GLU A 209 30.27 -8.40 -2.42
C GLU A 209 29.23 -7.47 -1.79
N ASN A 210 28.66 -6.55 -2.57
CA ASN A 210 27.63 -5.64 -2.08
C ASN A 210 26.34 -6.37 -1.68
N VAL A 211 25.90 -7.37 -2.46
CA VAL A 211 24.75 -8.21 -2.10
C VAL A 211 24.96 -8.89 -0.74
N ARG A 212 26.15 -9.48 -0.50
CA ARG A 212 26.45 -10.11 0.81
C ARG A 212 26.41 -9.10 1.96
N LYS A 213 26.85 -7.86 1.75
CA LYS A 213 26.76 -6.78 2.76
C LYS A 213 25.31 -6.43 3.09
N TRP A 214 24.46 -6.29 2.07
CA TRP A 214 23.02 -6.07 2.23
C TRP A 214 22.32 -7.20 2.98
N VAL A 215 22.57 -8.45 2.58
CA VAL A 215 22.00 -9.62 3.25
C VAL A 215 22.41 -9.64 4.72
N ALA A 216 23.71 -9.51 5.02
CA ALA A 216 24.21 -9.51 6.40
C ALA A 216 23.63 -8.37 7.26
N LEU A 217 23.45 -7.18 6.70
CA LEU A 217 22.80 -6.08 7.41
C LEU A 217 21.33 -6.39 7.70
N CYS A 218 20.59 -6.86 6.69
CA CYS A 218 19.15 -7.11 6.81
C CYS A 218 18.85 -8.29 7.75
N GLU A 219 19.71 -9.31 7.80
CA GLU A 219 19.62 -10.41 8.77
C GLU A 219 19.59 -9.88 10.22
N GLY A 220 20.35 -8.83 10.52
CA GLY A 220 20.38 -8.18 11.83
C GLY A 220 19.05 -7.55 12.27
N TYR A 221 18.15 -7.28 11.32
CA TYR A 221 16.80 -6.74 11.54
C TYR A 221 15.70 -7.79 11.33
N GLY A 222 16.05 -9.07 11.27
CA GLY A 222 15.10 -10.18 11.14
C GLY A 222 14.58 -10.42 9.71
N TYR A 223 15.19 -9.82 8.69
CA TYR A 223 14.85 -10.14 7.30
C TYR A 223 15.56 -11.43 6.86
N ASP A 224 14.80 -12.40 6.36
CA ASP A 224 15.33 -13.72 5.95
C ASP A 224 15.70 -13.78 4.46
N THR A 225 15.15 -12.87 3.65
CA THR A 225 15.30 -12.87 2.21
C THR A 225 15.39 -11.45 1.69
N VAL A 226 16.46 -11.12 0.98
CA VAL A 226 16.67 -9.79 0.39
C VAL A 226 16.52 -9.86 -1.13
N TYR A 227 15.55 -9.12 -1.67
CA TYR A 227 15.28 -9.01 -3.09
C TYR A 227 15.86 -7.70 -3.65
N PHE A 228 16.62 -7.79 -4.74
CA PHE A 228 17.26 -6.66 -5.43
C PHE A 228 16.55 -6.37 -6.74
N TYR A 229 16.32 -5.09 -7.01
CA TYR A 229 15.53 -4.66 -8.15
C TYR A 229 16.30 -4.75 -9.48
N GLY A 230 15.66 -5.38 -10.47
CA GLY A 230 16.11 -5.37 -11.86
C GLY A 230 15.90 -4.00 -12.53
N ILE A 231 16.22 -3.92 -13.82
CA ILE A 231 15.84 -2.79 -14.66
C ILE A 231 14.34 -2.87 -14.91
N ASP A 232 13.68 -1.82 -14.46
CA ASP A 232 12.24 -1.61 -14.54
C ASP A 232 11.67 -1.90 -15.93
N GLU A 233 10.65 -2.75 -15.99
CA GLU A 233 9.85 -3.03 -17.20
C GLU A 233 10.64 -3.40 -18.46
N ALA A 234 11.91 -3.83 -18.31
CA ALA A 234 12.78 -4.14 -19.43
C ALA A 234 12.20 -5.30 -20.26
N THR A 235 12.33 -5.18 -21.59
CA THR A 235 11.92 -6.21 -22.54
C THR A 235 13.06 -6.54 -23.51
N GLY A 236 12.92 -7.64 -24.26
CA GLY A 236 13.85 -8.01 -25.33
C GLY A 236 15.30 -8.16 -24.85
N GLU A 237 16.24 -7.56 -25.58
CA GLU A 237 17.68 -7.63 -25.28
C GLU A 237 18.04 -6.96 -23.97
N GLN A 238 17.33 -5.90 -23.56
CA GLN A 238 17.57 -5.21 -22.29
C GLN A 238 17.24 -6.13 -21.11
N LEU A 239 16.14 -6.90 -21.20
CA LEU A 239 15.80 -7.91 -20.21
C LEU A 239 16.84 -9.05 -20.19
N ALA A 240 17.15 -9.61 -21.36
CA ALA A 240 18.10 -10.71 -21.48
C ALA A 240 19.52 -10.33 -21.02
N GLY A 241 19.91 -9.06 -21.15
CA GLY A 241 21.20 -8.54 -20.70
C GLY A 241 21.39 -8.57 -19.18
N GLN A 242 20.32 -8.73 -18.39
CA GLN A 242 20.39 -8.77 -16.93
C GLN A 242 20.77 -10.14 -16.35
N ARG A 243 20.77 -11.20 -17.18
CA ARG A 243 20.95 -12.60 -16.70
C ARG A 243 22.20 -12.80 -15.85
N ALA A 244 23.34 -12.27 -16.30
CA ALA A 244 24.61 -12.45 -15.59
C ALA A 244 24.59 -11.75 -14.22
N ALA A 245 24.05 -10.53 -14.17
CA ALA A 245 23.90 -9.79 -12.93
C ALA A 245 22.92 -10.47 -11.96
N TRP A 246 21.78 -10.97 -12.45
CA TRP A 246 20.79 -11.68 -11.63
C TRP A 246 21.33 -13.00 -11.10
N GLN A 247 22.06 -13.76 -11.91
CA GLN A 247 22.76 -14.95 -11.44
C GLN A 247 23.78 -14.60 -10.35
N ALA A 248 24.56 -13.53 -10.54
CA ALA A 248 25.52 -13.08 -9.54
C ALA A 248 24.84 -12.69 -8.21
N VAL A 249 23.67 -12.03 -8.24
CA VAL A 249 22.87 -11.75 -7.04
C VAL A 249 22.49 -13.05 -6.32
N GLN A 250 21.98 -14.04 -7.04
CA GLN A 250 21.59 -15.33 -6.47
C GLN A 250 22.77 -16.11 -5.89
N ASP A 251 23.92 -16.13 -6.60
CA ASP A 251 25.16 -16.76 -6.13
C ASP A 251 25.70 -16.11 -4.84
N ALA A 252 25.33 -14.86 -4.57
CA ALA A 252 25.68 -14.13 -3.37
C ALA A 252 24.64 -14.24 -2.23
N GLY A 253 23.57 -15.01 -2.42
CA GLY A 253 22.52 -15.22 -1.42
C GLY A 253 21.35 -14.23 -1.50
N GLY A 254 21.35 -13.32 -2.48
CA GLY A 254 20.23 -12.42 -2.75
C GLY A 254 19.17 -13.06 -3.65
N ARG A 255 18.04 -12.38 -3.78
CA ARG A 255 16.95 -12.70 -4.72
C ARG A 255 16.72 -11.52 -5.65
N THR A 256 15.97 -11.72 -6.72
CA THR A 256 15.64 -10.68 -7.70
C THR A 256 14.15 -10.47 -7.78
N PHE A 257 13.75 -9.21 -7.93
CA PHE A 257 12.36 -8.83 -8.21
C PHE A 257 12.34 -7.66 -9.20
N VAL A 258 11.27 -7.54 -9.99
CA VAL A 258 11.09 -6.39 -10.90
C VAL A 258 9.64 -6.26 -11.36
N ALA A 259 9.18 -5.03 -11.62
CA ALA A 259 7.99 -4.79 -12.44
C ALA A 259 8.22 -5.30 -13.86
N CYS A 260 7.30 -6.12 -14.35
CA CYS A 260 7.44 -6.74 -15.66
C CYS A 260 6.11 -7.07 -16.33
N TYR A 261 6.22 -7.61 -17.53
CA TYR A 261 5.12 -8.01 -18.39
C TYR A 261 5.15 -9.51 -18.68
N LYS A 262 4.10 -10.00 -19.35
CA LYS A 262 4.12 -11.33 -19.99
C LYS A 262 5.34 -11.48 -20.90
N LYS A 263 5.84 -12.71 -21.07
CA LYS A 263 7.10 -13.06 -21.76
C LYS A 263 8.38 -12.93 -20.91
N THR A 264 8.31 -12.28 -19.75
CA THR A 264 9.46 -12.21 -18.84
C THR A 264 9.83 -13.57 -18.28
N PHE A 265 8.86 -14.47 -18.06
CA PHE A 265 9.13 -15.85 -17.62
C PHE A 265 9.95 -16.62 -18.66
N GLU A 266 9.55 -16.57 -19.92
CA GLU A 266 10.21 -17.28 -21.02
C GLU A 266 11.63 -16.76 -21.24
N ALA A 267 11.86 -15.48 -20.96
CA ALA A 267 13.20 -14.94 -20.89
C ALA A 267 13.91 -15.46 -19.62
N MET A 268 13.46 -15.11 -18.43
CA MET A 268 14.30 -15.15 -17.23
C MET A 268 14.15 -16.44 -16.41
N GLY A 269 12.99 -17.09 -16.46
CA GLY A 269 12.68 -18.29 -15.69
C GLY A 269 13.03 -18.12 -14.20
N ALA A 270 13.71 -19.11 -13.62
CA ALA A 270 14.13 -19.11 -12.22
C ALA A 270 15.10 -17.97 -11.82
N LEU A 271 15.59 -17.16 -12.78
CA LEU A 271 16.41 -15.99 -12.47
C LEU A 271 15.60 -14.83 -11.88
N LEU A 272 14.26 -14.82 -11.98
CA LEU A 272 13.40 -13.83 -11.33
C LEU A 272 12.64 -14.48 -10.19
N ASN A 273 12.96 -14.13 -8.94
CA ASN A 273 12.38 -14.79 -7.76
C ASN A 273 11.02 -14.22 -7.33
N CYS A 274 10.73 -12.97 -7.69
CA CYS A 274 9.42 -12.35 -7.51
C CYS A 274 9.09 -11.49 -8.75
N ALA A 275 8.16 -11.95 -9.58
CA ALA A 275 7.68 -11.19 -10.73
C ALA A 275 6.54 -10.26 -10.30
N VAL A 276 6.65 -8.96 -10.56
CA VAL A 276 5.59 -7.99 -10.26
C VAL A 276 4.90 -7.68 -11.59
N LEU A 277 3.77 -8.35 -11.88
CA LEU A 277 3.11 -8.31 -13.19
C LEU A 277 2.09 -7.17 -13.30
N ALA A 278 2.15 -6.45 -14.42
CA ALA A 278 1.28 -5.31 -14.70
C ALA A 278 -0.11 -5.76 -15.15
N GLY A 279 -1.15 -5.13 -14.59
CA GLY A 279 -2.54 -5.32 -15.00
C GLY A 279 -3.23 -6.51 -14.32
N PRO A 280 -4.42 -6.91 -14.82
CA PRO A 280 -5.23 -7.95 -14.21
C PRO A 280 -4.46 -9.27 -14.03
N PRO A 281 -4.57 -9.93 -12.87
CA PRO A 281 -3.84 -11.17 -12.59
C PRO A 281 -4.32 -12.29 -13.52
N ASP A 282 -3.37 -13.05 -14.05
CA ASP A 282 -3.59 -14.17 -14.96
C ASP A 282 -3.09 -15.47 -14.31
N PRO A 283 -3.99 -16.40 -13.92
CA PRO A 283 -3.61 -17.65 -13.25
C PRO A 283 -2.60 -18.49 -14.03
N ASP A 284 -2.64 -18.46 -15.37
CA ASP A 284 -1.71 -19.22 -16.20
C ASP A 284 -0.29 -18.63 -16.12
N GLU A 285 -0.16 -17.31 -16.00
CA GLU A 285 1.13 -16.66 -15.74
C GLU A 285 1.61 -16.97 -14.32
N GLY A 286 0.71 -16.98 -13.33
CA GLY A 286 1.07 -17.35 -11.96
C GLY A 286 1.63 -18.77 -11.87
N ALA A 287 0.97 -19.73 -12.52
CA ALA A 287 1.40 -21.13 -12.56
C ALA A 287 2.82 -21.31 -13.14
N LYS A 288 3.23 -20.49 -14.13
CA LYS A 288 4.60 -20.50 -14.68
C LYS A 288 5.63 -20.14 -13.61
N TRP A 289 5.40 -19.04 -12.89
CA TRP A 289 6.33 -18.58 -11.85
C TRP A 289 6.43 -19.57 -10.68
N HIS A 290 5.29 -20.12 -10.26
CA HIS A 290 5.27 -21.18 -9.24
C HIS A 290 5.98 -22.45 -9.67
N SER A 291 5.98 -22.80 -10.97
CA SER A 291 6.65 -24.02 -11.46
C SER A 291 8.18 -24.00 -11.27
N VAL A 292 8.76 -22.83 -11.03
CA VAL A 292 10.19 -22.63 -10.73
C VAL A 292 10.42 -22.14 -9.29
N GLY A 293 9.40 -22.20 -8.43
CA GLY A 293 9.49 -21.77 -7.03
C GLY A 293 9.61 -20.25 -6.84
N SER A 294 9.20 -19.47 -7.84
CA SER A 294 9.19 -18.00 -7.77
C SER A 294 7.81 -17.49 -7.40
N GLN A 295 7.77 -16.30 -6.81
CA GLN A 295 6.53 -15.61 -6.45
C GLN A 295 6.04 -14.74 -7.60
N VAL A 296 4.73 -14.47 -7.61
CA VAL A 296 4.07 -13.58 -8.56
C VAL A 296 3.18 -12.59 -7.82
N PHE A 297 3.51 -11.30 -7.97
CA PHE A 297 2.74 -10.18 -7.44
C PHE A 297 2.04 -9.43 -8.58
N CYS A 298 1.01 -8.67 -8.22
CA CYS A 298 0.26 -7.82 -9.14
C CYS A 298 0.50 -6.33 -8.83
N TYR A 299 0.54 -5.50 -9.87
CA TYR A 299 0.48 -4.04 -9.78
C TYR A 299 -0.33 -3.48 -10.96
N ALA A 300 -0.68 -2.19 -10.90
CA ALA A 300 -1.39 -1.49 -11.97
C ALA A 300 -2.78 -2.10 -12.32
N ASN A 301 -3.53 -2.55 -11.31
CA ASN A 301 -4.88 -3.09 -11.49
C ASN A 301 -5.89 -2.57 -10.43
N PRO A 302 -6.23 -1.28 -10.42
CA PRO A 302 -5.74 -0.23 -11.31
C PRO A 302 -4.42 0.35 -10.81
N GLN A 303 -3.78 1.19 -11.62
CA GLN A 303 -2.67 2.03 -11.18
C GLN A 303 -3.15 2.99 -10.08
N VAL A 304 -2.29 3.32 -9.09
CA VAL A 304 -2.61 4.34 -8.07
C VAL A 304 -2.94 5.69 -8.72
N GLY A 305 -3.90 6.42 -8.17
CA GLY A 305 -4.37 7.73 -8.68
C GLY A 305 -5.82 7.71 -9.19
N CYS A 306 -6.50 6.57 -9.08
CA CYS A 306 -7.95 6.47 -9.30
C CYS A 306 -8.71 6.59 -7.96
N GLU A 307 -9.75 7.41 -7.89
CA GLU A 307 -10.58 7.57 -6.68
C GLU A 307 -11.66 6.47 -6.56
N GLU A 308 -11.26 5.21 -6.68
CA GLU A 308 -12.19 4.08 -6.76
C GLU A 308 -11.95 3.05 -5.64
N PRO A 309 -12.38 3.33 -4.39
CA PRO A 309 -12.08 2.48 -3.24
C PRO A 309 -12.56 1.03 -3.39
N GLU A 310 -13.74 0.81 -3.96
CA GLU A 310 -14.25 -0.55 -4.20
C GLU A 310 -13.40 -1.31 -5.22
N THR A 311 -12.90 -0.62 -6.27
CA THR A 311 -12.03 -1.23 -7.28
C THR A 311 -10.73 -1.73 -6.66
N TYR A 312 -10.07 -0.94 -5.79
CA TYR A 312 -8.87 -1.40 -5.08
C TYR A 312 -9.18 -2.55 -4.11
N ARG A 313 -10.28 -2.45 -3.34
CA ARG A 313 -10.73 -3.51 -2.43
C ARG A 313 -10.93 -4.83 -3.16
N ARG A 314 -11.61 -4.79 -4.31
CA ARG A 314 -11.92 -5.94 -5.14
C ARG A 314 -10.67 -6.55 -5.74
N ASN A 315 -9.88 -5.72 -6.43
CA ASN A 315 -8.81 -6.20 -7.29
C ASN A 315 -7.60 -6.68 -6.51
N PHE A 316 -7.21 -5.97 -5.43
CA PHE A 316 -6.10 -6.37 -4.57
C PHE A 316 -6.54 -7.30 -3.42
N GLY A 317 -7.84 -7.58 -3.31
CA GLY A 317 -8.42 -8.52 -2.35
C GLY A 317 -8.78 -9.85 -3.01
N LEU A 318 -10.08 -10.10 -3.17
CA LEU A 318 -10.61 -11.40 -3.58
C LEU A 318 -10.24 -11.80 -5.01
N VAL A 319 -10.13 -10.84 -5.96
CA VAL A 319 -9.71 -11.15 -7.34
C VAL A 319 -8.27 -11.66 -7.37
N LEU A 320 -7.37 -10.99 -6.65
CA LEU A 320 -5.96 -11.38 -6.57
C LEU A 320 -5.78 -12.74 -5.88
N TRP A 321 -6.48 -12.94 -4.77
CA TRP A 321 -6.50 -14.23 -4.07
C TRP A 321 -6.99 -15.37 -4.96
N GLN A 322 -8.13 -15.18 -5.63
CA GLN A 322 -8.72 -16.23 -6.48
C GLN A 322 -7.85 -16.54 -7.70
N ALA A 323 -7.11 -15.55 -8.21
CA ALA A 323 -6.15 -15.77 -9.29
C ALA A 323 -4.90 -16.56 -8.88
N GLY A 324 -4.74 -16.87 -7.58
CA GLY A 324 -3.63 -17.65 -7.04
C GLY A 324 -2.32 -16.88 -6.94
N PHE A 325 -2.33 -15.55 -7.01
CA PHE A 325 -1.13 -14.74 -6.85
C PHE A 325 -0.62 -14.77 -5.40
N ASP A 326 0.65 -14.42 -5.20
CA ASP A 326 1.28 -14.44 -3.87
C ASP A 326 1.18 -13.09 -3.14
N GLY A 327 0.83 -12.02 -3.86
CA GLY A 327 0.83 -10.68 -3.29
C GLY A 327 0.57 -9.54 -4.26
N ALA A 328 0.64 -8.33 -3.72
CA ALA A 328 0.51 -7.08 -4.45
C ALA A 328 1.73 -6.19 -4.18
N MET A 329 2.13 -5.39 -5.17
CA MET A 329 3.15 -4.36 -5.01
C MET A 329 2.83 -3.20 -5.96
N ASP A 330 1.78 -2.45 -5.63
CA ASP A 330 1.29 -1.39 -6.51
C ASP A 330 2.21 -0.17 -6.52
N TYR A 331 2.16 0.60 -7.61
CA TYR A 331 2.95 1.81 -7.78
C TYR A 331 2.04 3.05 -7.69
N ALA A 332 2.16 3.91 -6.68
CA ALA A 332 3.07 3.90 -5.54
C ALA A 332 2.35 4.42 -4.29
N TYR A 333 3.00 4.33 -3.12
CA TYR A 333 2.46 4.93 -1.90
C TYR A 333 2.25 6.45 -2.08
N GLN A 334 3.25 7.10 -2.68
CA GLN A 334 3.25 8.50 -3.11
C GLN A 334 4.17 8.64 -4.33
N HIS A 335 3.73 9.33 -5.37
CA HIS A 335 4.57 9.77 -6.49
C HIS A 335 3.93 10.95 -7.22
N GLY A 336 4.54 12.13 -7.06
CA GLY A 336 4.25 13.29 -7.89
C GLY A 336 5.09 13.27 -9.18
N PHE A 337 4.46 13.43 -10.35
CA PHE A 337 5.19 13.56 -11.62
C PHE A 337 5.81 14.95 -11.78
N ASN A 338 5.12 15.99 -11.30
CA ASN A 338 5.73 17.29 -11.00
C ASN A 338 5.44 17.68 -9.54
N HIS A 339 4.36 18.41 -9.26
CA HIS A 339 4.03 18.79 -7.89
C HIS A 339 2.94 17.89 -7.33
N VAL A 340 3.26 17.09 -6.31
CA VAL A 340 2.42 16.02 -5.71
C VAL A 340 1.00 16.43 -5.26
N TRP A 341 0.73 17.73 -5.13
CA TRP A 341 -0.58 18.30 -4.77
C TRP A 341 -1.30 18.95 -5.96
N ASN A 342 -0.86 18.69 -7.19
CA ASN A 342 -1.43 19.26 -8.40
C ASN A 342 -1.50 18.24 -9.54
N ASP A 343 -2.63 17.55 -9.61
CA ASP A 343 -2.92 16.52 -10.62
C ASP A 343 -3.03 17.03 -12.08
N PHE A 344 -2.85 18.33 -12.33
CA PHE A 344 -3.08 18.98 -13.61
C PHE A 344 -1.81 19.48 -14.29
N ASP A 345 -0.64 19.22 -13.70
CA ASP A 345 0.64 19.77 -14.16
C ASP A 345 1.47 18.83 -15.04
N ASP A 346 1.10 17.55 -15.15
CA ASP A 346 1.69 16.61 -16.10
C ASP A 346 0.77 16.32 -17.31
N ALA A 347 1.37 16.12 -18.47
CA ALA A 347 0.63 15.93 -19.73
C ALA A 347 0.14 14.50 -19.94
N THR A 348 0.72 13.52 -19.23
CA THR A 348 0.53 12.09 -19.47
C THR A 348 -0.15 11.41 -18.30
N TYR A 349 0.31 11.71 -17.09
CA TYR A 349 -0.10 11.01 -15.88
C TYR A 349 -0.72 11.97 -14.87
N ARG A 350 -1.67 11.44 -14.12
CA ARG A 350 -2.02 12.01 -12.82
C ARG A 350 -0.99 11.54 -11.78
N ASP A 351 -0.83 12.28 -10.69
CA ASP A 351 0.01 11.81 -9.59
C ASP A 351 -0.50 10.47 -9.02
N HIS A 352 0.44 9.58 -8.69
CA HIS A 352 0.14 8.25 -8.18
C HIS A 352 0.21 8.27 -6.65
N ASN A 353 -0.84 8.77 -6.02
CA ASN A 353 -0.92 8.98 -4.57
C ASN A 353 -2.05 8.17 -3.93
N PHE A 354 -1.70 7.18 -3.10
CA PHE A 354 -2.65 6.64 -2.11
C PHE A 354 -2.74 7.55 -0.89
N THR A 355 -1.67 8.29 -0.63
CA THR A 355 -1.63 9.31 0.41
C THR A 355 -0.96 10.55 -0.15
N TYR A 356 -1.19 11.69 0.49
CA TYR A 356 -0.54 12.94 0.14
C TYR A 356 0.41 13.35 1.27
N PRO A 357 1.66 13.75 0.94
CA PRO A 357 2.62 14.16 1.94
C PRO A 357 2.27 15.55 2.49
N THR A 358 2.37 15.71 3.81
CA THR A 358 2.28 17.00 4.49
C THR A 358 3.53 17.24 5.31
N VAL A 359 3.74 18.48 5.76
CA VAL A 359 4.92 18.82 6.57
C VAL A 359 4.93 18.10 7.93
N ASN A 360 3.78 17.65 8.43
CA ASN A 360 3.61 17.02 9.73
C ASN A 360 3.12 15.55 9.69
N GLY A 361 2.89 14.96 8.52
CA GLY A 361 2.40 13.59 8.44
C GLY A 361 1.80 13.23 7.09
N VAL A 362 0.69 12.50 7.13
CA VAL A 362 0.07 11.85 5.98
C VAL A 362 -1.39 12.26 5.89
N VAL A 363 -1.84 12.67 4.70
CA VAL A 363 -3.26 12.77 4.37
C VAL A 363 -3.64 11.51 3.59
N GLY A 364 -4.50 10.68 4.16
CA GLY A 364 -5.01 9.46 3.52
C GLY A 364 -6.06 9.77 2.44
N THR A 365 -6.40 8.75 1.66
CA THR A 365 -7.43 8.83 0.63
C THR A 365 -8.46 7.71 0.78
N VAL A 366 -9.64 7.87 0.18
CA VAL A 366 -10.67 6.82 0.16
C VAL A 366 -10.17 5.55 -0.52
N GLN A 367 -9.42 5.65 -1.62
CA GLN A 367 -8.87 4.51 -2.34
C GLN A 367 -7.85 3.72 -1.51
N TRP A 368 -7.10 4.40 -0.65
CA TRP A 368 -6.17 3.75 0.27
C TRP A 368 -6.88 2.94 1.35
N GLU A 369 -8.01 3.44 1.86
CA GLU A 369 -8.89 2.67 2.74
C GLU A 369 -9.53 1.49 2.00
N GLY A 370 -9.86 1.65 0.72
CA GLY A 370 -10.27 0.54 -0.16
C GLY A 370 -9.21 -0.57 -0.23
N PHE A 371 -7.94 -0.20 -0.43
CA PHE A 371 -6.83 -1.16 -0.41
C PHE A 371 -6.68 -1.84 0.97
N ARG A 372 -6.79 -1.12 2.08
CA ARG A 372 -6.78 -1.73 3.43
C ARG A 372 -7.89 -2.76 3.61
N GLU A 373 -9.10 -2.43 3.17
CA GLU A 373 -10.24 -3.36 3.23
C GLU A 373 -10.01 -4.62 2.37
N ALA A 374 -9.23 -4.51 1.28
CA ALA A 374 -8.78 -5.65 0.49
C ALA A 374 -7.93 -6.62 1.32
N VAL A 375 -6.98 -6.08 2.10
CA VAL A 375 -6.15 -6.86 3.02
C VAL A 375 -7.01 -7.58 4.04
N ASP A 376 -7.97 -6.88 4.65
CA ASP A 376 -8.87 -7.47 5.63
C ASP A 376 -9.76 -8.57 5.02
N ASP A 377 -10.27 -8.40 3.80
CA ASP A 377 -11.03 -9.45 3.08
C ASP A 377 -10.21 -10.74 2.94
N VAL A 378 -8.93 -10.63 2.57
CA VAL A 378 -8.04 -11.79 2.45
C VAL A 378 -7.67 -12.40 3.81
N ARG A 379 -7.64 -11.61 4.88
CA ARG A 379 -7.52 -12.13 6.25
C ARG A 379 -8.73 -12.97 6.64
N TYR A 380 -9.95 -12.56 6.26
CA TYR A 380 -11.15 -13.39 6.44
C TYR A 380 -11.06 -14.70 5.66
N VAL A 381 -10.63 -14.65 4.40
CA VAL A 381 -10.40 -15.86 3.59
C VAL A 381 -9.41 -16.80 4.29
N THR A 382 -8.25 -16.27 4.68
CA THR A 382 -7.19 -17.05 5.35
C THR A 382 -7.70 -17.70 6.64
N THR A 383 -8.52 -16.95 7.40
CA THR A 383 -9.12 -17.43 8.65
C THR A 383 -10.16 -18.53 8.40
N LEU A 384 -10.95 -18.41 7.32
CA LEU A 384 -11.93 -19.42 6.91
C LEU A 384 -11.25 -20.70 6.43
N GLU A 385 -10.23 -20.59 5.58
CA GLU A 385 -9.45 -21.75 5.11
C GLU A 385 -8.84 -22.53 6.28
N ASP A 386 -8.24 -21.84 7.26
CA ASP A 386 -7.72 -22.48 8.48
C ASP A 386 -8.84 -23.13 9.31
N ALA A 387 -10.00 -22.47 9.44
CA ALA A 387 -11.14 -23.03 10.16
C ALA A 387 -11.71 -24.30 9.48
N ILE A 388 -11.72 -24.34 8.14
CA ILE A 388 -12.11 -25.53 7.36
C ILE A 388 -11.11 -26.66 7.59
N ALA A 389 -9.81 -26.38 7.45
CA ALA A 389 -8.75 -27.37 7.59
C ALA A 389 -8.66 -27.99 8.99
N ARG A 390 -9.01 -27.22 10.03
CA ARG A 390 -8.98 -27.65 11.44
C ARG A 390 -10.33 -28.12 11.98
N ALA A 391 -11.37 -28.17 11.15
CA ALA A 391 -12.69 -28.57 11.60
C ALA A 391 -12.69 -30.00 12.19
N PRO A 392 -13.28 -30.23 13.37
CA PRO A 392 -13.36 -31.57 13.94
C PRO A 392 -14.28 -32.46 13.09
N GLU A 393 -14.13 -33.79 13.20
CA GLU A 393 -14.98 -34.76 12.46
C GLU A 393 -16.48 -34.50 12.64
N THR A 394 -16.90 -34.02 13.83
CA THR A 394 -18.29 -33.66 14.13
C THR A 394 -18.83 -32.50 13.28
N LYS A 395 -17.96 -31.72 12.63
CA LYS A 395 -18.29 -30.61 11.73
C LYS A 395 -17.84 -30.87 10.28
N ALA A 396 -17.50 -32.11 9.91
CA ALA A 396 -17.02 -32.45 8.57
C ALA A 396 -17.97 -31.99 7.45
N ASP A 397 -19.28 -32.21 7.61
CA ASP A 397 -20.29 -31.77 6.64
C ASP A 397 -20.34 -30.24 6.50
N VAL A 398 -20.12 -29.51 7.60
CA VAL A 398 -20.09 -28.04 7.60
C VAL A 398 -18.83 -27.54 6.89
N ALA A 399 -17.69 -28.18 7.16
CA ALA A 399 -16.42 -27.87 6.50
C ALA A 399 -16.50 -28.11 4.99
N GLN A 400 -17.12 -29.21 4.56
CA GLN A 400 -17.33 -29.49 3.14
C GLN A 400 -18.22 -28.44 2.47
N GLN A 401 -19.31 -28.02 3.13
CA GLN A 401 -20.17 -26.96 2.59
C GLN A 401 -19.48 -25.60 2.53
N ALA A 402 -18.68 -25.28 3.55
CA ALA A 402 -17.90 -24.05 3.59
C ALA A 402 -16.86 -24.01 2.47
N GLN A 403 -16.14 -25.12 2.25
CA GLN A 403 -15.20 -25.26 1.15
C GLN A 403 -15.90 -25.11 -0.21
N ALA A 404 -17.02 -25.81 -0.42
CA ALA A 404 -17.77 -25.71 -1.67
C ALA A 404 -18.30 -24.29 -1.93
N TRP A 405 -18.67 -23.55 -0.88
CA TRP A 405 -19.04 -22.14 -1.00
C TRP A 405 -17.83 -21.27 -1.36
N LEU A 406 -16.69 -21.48 -0.70
CA LEU A 406 -15.47 -20.71 -0.96
C LEU A 406 -14.93 -20.94 -2.37
N ASP A 407 -14.97 -22.19 -2.86
CA ASP A 407 -14.59 -22.57 -4.21
C ASP A 407 -15.50 -21.92 -5.28
N ALA A 408 -16.75 -21.63 -4.91
CA ALA A 408 -17.75 -21.02 -5.79
C ALA A 408 -17.89 -19.49 -5.59
N LEU A 409 -17.07 -18.89 -4.73
CA LEU A 409 -17.13 -17.46 -4.44
C LEU A 409 -16.85 -16.66 -5.72
N ASP A 410 -17.76 -15.76 -6.07
CA ASP A 410 -17.56 -14.80 -7.17
C ASP A 410 -16.88 -13.52 -6.61
N PRO A 411 -15.61 -13.25 -6.94
CA PRO A 411 -14.92 -12.07 -6.45
C PRO A 411 -15.42 -10.78 -7.10
N LEU A 412 -16.30 -10.86 -8.11
CA LEU A 412 -16.96 -9.72 -8.75
C LEU A 412 -18.33 -9.39 -8.12
N GLY A 413 -18.80 -10.22 -7.18
CA GLY A 413 -20.05 -9.99 -6.44
C GLY A 413 -19.97 -8.89 -5.39
N ASP A 414 -20.96 -8.85 -4.50
CA ASP A 414 -20.98 -7.92 -3.36
C ASP A 414 -19.92 -8.32 -2.32
N LEU A 415 -18.95 -7.43 -2.06
CA LEU A 415 -17.82 -7.69 -1.18
C LEU A 415 -18.22 -7.72 0.30
N ASP A 416 -19.26 -6.96 0.68
CA ASP A 416 -19.76 -6.94 2.05
C ASP A 416 -20.57 -8.21 2.35
N GLU A 417 -21.37 -8.67 1.38
CA GLU A 417 -22.02 -9.98 1.47
C GLU A 417 -20.98 -11.11 1.55
N ALA A 418 -19.96 -11.09 0.67
CA ALA A 418 -18.89 -12.09 0.70
C ALA A 418 -18.20 -12.15 2.07
N ARG A 419 -17.82 -11.00 2.64
CA ARG A 419 -17.23 -10.93 3.99
C ARG A 419 -18.18 -11.42 5.07
N GLY A 420 -19.44 -11.00 5.03
CA GLY A 420 -20.47 -11.44 5.97
C GLY A 420 -20.66 -12.96 5.95
N ARG A 421 -20.65 -13.57 4.76
CA ARG A 421 -20.73 -15.02 4.59
C ARG A 421 -19.49 -15.74 5.10
N MET A 422 -18.28 -15.18 4.93
CA MET A 422 -17.07 -15.72 5.54
C MET A 422 -17.16 -15.73 7.08
N VAL A 423 -17.63 -14.63 7.68
CA VAL A 423 -17.87 -14.52 9.12
C VAL A 423 -18.82 -15.62 9.62
N GLU A 424 -19.94 -15.84 8.92
CA GLU A 424 -20.91 -16.87 9.27
C GLU A 424 -20.30 -18.29 9.21
N TRP A 425 -19.51 -18.58 8.18
CA TRP A 425 -18.84 -19.88 8.05
C TRP A 425 -17.80 -20.10 9.15
N ILE A 426 -16.95 -19.09 9.43
CA ILE A 426 -15.96 -19.16 10.51
C ILE A 426 -16.66 -19.43 11.85
N GLY A 427 -17.75 -18.71 12.15
CA GLY A 427 -18.52 -18.89 13.38
C GLY A 427 -19.17 -20.27 13.52
N ARG A 428 -19.56 -20.91 12.40
CA ARG A 428 -20.09 -22.28 12.42
C ARG A 428 -19.00 -23.33 12.60
N LEU A 429 -17.79 -23.07 12.11
CA LEU A 429 -16.66 -24.00 12.17
C LEU A 429 -15.92 -23.96 13.51
N ARG A 430 -15.82 -22.79 14.14
CA ARG A 430 -15.15 -22.62 15.45
C ARG A 430 -16.01 -23.01 16.66
#